data_AF-A0A6V6YRV6-F1
#
_entry.id   AF-A0A6V6YRV6-F1
#
_cell.length_a   1.000
_cell.length_b   1.000
_cell.length_c   1.000
_cell.angle_alpha   90.00
_cell.angle_beta   90.00
_cell.angle_gamma   90.00
#
_symmetry.space_group_name_H-M   'P 1'
#
loop_
_entity.id
_entity.type
_entity.pdbx_description
1 polymer ?
#
loop_
_entity_poly.entity_id
_entity_poly.type
_entity_poly.pdbx_seq_one_letter_code
_entity_poly.pdbx_strand_id
1 'polypeptide(L)'
;MKKIIQIIVLLLSLQPWAQTKNKAVITSLDMAKMQLNENHTFYNPEKGFFTCKKAAEEEAIPKAMNMLAILYSEGVGTAQNQETALSWFLKAAEAGYAKAWFNVGTMHREGLGTPQDFKKAFEYYSKGAAIKATTSMFGKGYMLYKGLGCQQDYNQAFELFKESSQYGSLGSMYLLGICYRNGYGTPKDLATAKQWLTKAANYGYNPAENEMMEAEPEFADYKQTLTSYSKKKETHPEAKNHFETVQHQINNAETLNGSYTGYIVTYDWSGQHIIAKEPLTVDLKSQRDGTFSGTWTENNKNSVELHGKITDTEVMFDNTAYSKIDHYSAKKPTTFLFKDARLKTTNYQDTHYLSGNLQLWSVRQNEPEKPIYISLAKNKQDTGAPSLKNDPLVIYPNPFNDSFSFNLSLNEKSTVDIALYSMAGTVLYTEKLSLPAGNHTHTIAINVADGSYVLKVNYSNKSKSTIVIKSKL
;
A
#
# COMPACT_ATOMS: atom_id res chain seq x y z
N MET A 1 -3.06 -15.65 22.50
CA MET A 1 -3.12 -14.88 23.77
C MET A 1 -2.39 -13.56 23.54
N LYS A 2 -3.00 -12.40 23.32
CA LYS A 2 -4.14 -11.75 23.97
C LYS A 2 -5.03 -11.04 22.92
N LYS A 3 -6.29 -11.47 22.77
CA LYS A 3 -7.37 -10.71 22.14
C LYS A 3 -8.11 -9.93 23.24
N ILE A 4 -7.45 -8.95 23.84
CA ILE A 4 -8.05 -8.05 24.84
C ILE A 4 -7.67 -6.62 24.47
N ILE A 5 -8.12 -6.16 23.30
CA ILE A 5 -8.13 -4.74 22.94
C ILE A 5 -9.35 -4.53 22.07
N GLN A 6 -10.53 -4.35 22.69
CA GLN A 6 -11.60 -3.47 22.17
C GLN A 6 -12.83 -3.31 23.09
N ILE A 7 -12.92 -4.00 24.23
CA ILE A 7 -13.99 -3.73 25.21
C ILE A 7 -13.79 -2.40 25.99
N ILE A 8 -12.55 -1.87 26.03
CA ILE A 8 -12.24 -0.67 26.83
C ILE A 8 -12.86 0.63 26.25
N VAL A 9 -13.15 0.70 24.94
CA VAL A 9 -13.78 1.89 24.34
C VAL A 9 -15.30 1.95 24.56
N LEU A 10 -15.89 0.92 25.19
CA LEU A 10 -17.30 0.92 25.59
C LEU A 10 -17.57 1.46 27.00
N LEU A 11 -16.53 1.76 27.80
CA LEU A 11 -16.67 1.90 29.26
C LEU A 11 -16.28 3.24 29.91
N LEU A 12 -15.85 4.27 29.17
CA LEU A 12 -15.51 5.57 29.78
C LEU A 12 -16.58 6.63 29.57
N SER A 13 -17.65 6.54 30.38
CA SER A 13 -18.38 7.71 30.90
C SER A 13 -19.15 7.32 32.17
N LEU A 14 -18.45 6.90 33.23
CA LEU A 14 -19.03 6.78 34.56
C LEU A 14 -18.53 7.96 35.40
N GLN A 15 -19.42 8.93 35.65
CA GLN A 15 -19.28 9.74 36.86
C GLN A 15 -19.72 8.90 38.07
N PRO A 16 -19.15 9.13 39.28
CA PRO A 16 -19.58 8.42 40.49
C PRO A 16 -21.04 8.76 40.78
N TRP A 17 -21.90 7.75 40.76
CA TRP A 17 -23.31 7.91 41.10
C TRP A 17 -23.43 8.05 42.61
N ALA A 18 -23.31 9.29 43.10
CA ALA A 18 -23.74 9.64 44.44
C ALA A 18 -25.27 9.47 44.51
N GLN A 19 -25.71 8.71 45.51
CA GLN A 19 -27.11 8.40 45.83
C GLN A 19 -27.99 9.64 45.72
N THR A 20 -28.83 9.70 44.69
CA THR A 20 -30.02 10.55 44.70
C THR A 20 -31.24 9.67 44.45
N LYS A 21 -32.19 9.73 45.38
CA LYS A 21 -33.46 9.02 45.37
C LYS A 21 -34.31 9.51 44.19
N ASN A 22 -34.13 8.89 43.03
CA ASN A 22 -35.14 8.78 41.99
C ASN A 22 -34.87 7.43 41.32
N LYS A 23 -35.77 6.45 41.44
CA LYS A 23 -35.60 5.12 40.82
C LYS A 23 -35.60 5.30 39.30
N ALA A 24 -34.43 5.52 38.70
CA ALA A 24 -34.27 5.48 37.27
C ALA A 24 -34.72 4.09 36.78
N VAL A 25 -35.67 4.04 35.85
CA VAL A 25 -36.09 2.80 35.21
C VAL A 25 -34.88 2.25 34.46
N ILE A 26 -34.33 1.12 34.91
CA ILE A 26 -33.21 0.45 34.24
C ILE A 26 -33.73 -0.05 32.89
N THR A 27 -33.15 0.43 31.79
CA THR A 27 -33.52 -0.03 30.44
C THR A 27 -33.01 -1.46 30.22
N SER A 28 -33.62 -2.17 29.27
CA SER A 28 -33.15 -3.49 28.81
C SER A 28 -31.67 -3.46 28.41
N LEU A 29 -31.24 -2.41 27.70
CA LEU A 29 -29.86 -2.20 27.29
C LEU A 29 -28.92 -1.96 28.49
N ASP A 30 -29.35 -1.21 29.50
CA ASP A 30 -28.52 -0.98 30.70
C ASP A 30 -28.37 -2.26 31.52
N MET A 31 -29.43 -3.05 31.64
CA MET A 31 -29.36 -4.37 32.27
C MET A 31 -28.44 -5.31 31.51
N ALA A 32 -28.51 -5.32 30.18
CA ALA A 32 -27.61 -6.12 29.34
C ALA A 32 -26.15 -5.74 29.57
N LYS A 33 -25.82 -4.44 29.63
CA LYS A 33 -24.45 -3.97 29.91
C LYS A 33 -23.95 -4.41 31.30
N MET A 34 -24.81 -4.34 32.33
CA MET A 34 -24.44 -4.83 33.66
C MET A 34 -24.18 -6.34 33.65
N GLN A 35 -24.98 -7.10 32.91
CA GLN A 35 -24.82 -8.56 32.78
C GLN A 35 -23.61 -8.96 31.94
N LEU A 36 -23.13 -8.10 31.04
CA LEU A 36 -21.97 -8.35 30.19
C LEU A 36 -20.65 -7.83 30.79
N ASN A 37 -20.71 -7.10 31.89
CA ASN A 37 -19.52 -6.55 32.55
C ASN A 37 -18.98 -7.56 33.58
N GLU A 38 -17.82 -8.16 33.29
CA GLU A 38 -17.13 -9.14 34.16
C GLU A 38 -16.91 -8.65 35.60
N ASN A 39 -16.81 -7.33 35.82
CA ASN A 39 -16.59 -6.75 37.13
C ASN A 39 -17.88 -6.39 37.88
N HIS A 40 -19.05 -6.61 37.28
CA HIS A 40 -20.34 -6.29 37.89
C HIS A 40 -20.93 -7.50 38.61
N THR A 41 -21.63 -7.27 39.72
CA THR A 41 -22.33 -8.32 40.49
C THR A 41 -23.44 -9.06 39.72
N PHE A 42 -23.85 -8.54 38.57
CA PHE A 42 -24.87 -9.14 37.70
C PHE A 42 -24.25 -9.88 36.52
N TYR A 43 -22.92 -10.01 36.47
CA TYR A 43 -22.22 -10.64 35.37
C TYR A 43 -22.75 -12.04 35.10
N ASN A 44 -23.31 -12.19 33.91
CA ASN A 44 -23.77 -13.43 33.34
C ASN A 44 -23.86 -13.22 31.82
N PRO A 45 -22.84 -13.64 31.05
CA PRO A 45 -22.75 -13.29 29.64
C PRO A 45 -23.87 -13.91 28.80
N GLU A 46 -24.36 -15.11 29.15
CA GLU A 46 -25.51 -15.74 28.48
C GLU A 46 -26.80 -14.93 28.70
N LYS A 47 -27.12 -14.57 29.95
CA LYS A 47 -28.27 -13.70 30.26
C LYS A 47 -28.10 -12.32 29.62
N GLY A 48 -26.90 -11.75 29.67
CA GLY A 48 -26.57 -10.49 29.03
C GLY A 48 -26.82 -10.52 27.52
N PHE A 49 -26.44 -11.61 26.86
CA PHE A 49 -26.73 -11.86 25.45
C PHE A 49 -28.23 -11.89 25.19
N PHE A 50 -29.02 -12.68 25.94
CA PHE A 50 -30.47 -12.75 25.74
C PHE A 50 -31.17 -11.41 26.01
N THR A 51 -30.77 -10.68 27.06
CA THR A 51 -31.30 -9.34 27.36
C THR A 51 -30.95 -8.34 26.25
N CYS A 52 -29.72 -8.38 25.73
CA CYS A 52 -29.29 -7.57 24.59
C CYS A 52 -30.09 -7.91 23.33
N LYS A 53 -30.28 -9.20 23.06
CA LYS A 53 -31.04 -9.70 21.93
C LYS A 53 -32.49 -9.22 21.96
N LYS A 54 -33.14 -9.30 23.12
CA LYS A 54 -34.47 -8.73 23.34
C LYS A 54 -34.52 -7.23 23.02
N ALA A 55 -33.57 -6.45 23.56
CA ALA A 55 -33.49 -5.01 23.31
C ALA A 55 -33.27 -4.67 21.82
N ALA A 56 -32.55 -5.52 21.08
CA ALA A 56 -32.29 -5.35 19.66
C ALA A 56 -33.49 -5.75 18.77
N GLU A 57 -34.14 -6.88 19.09
CA GLU A 57 -35.21 -7.46 18.28
C GLU A 57 -36.59 -6.86 18.57
N GLU A 58 -36.95 -6.74 19.85
CA GLU A 58 -38.29 -6.34 20.26
C GLU A 58 -38.41 -4.81 20.44
N GLU A 59 -37.39 -4.20 21.04
CA GLU A 59 -37.38 -2.76 21.30
C GLU A 59 -36.72 -1.95 20.17
N ALA A 60 -36.18 -2.64 19.16
CA ALA A 60 -35.52 -2.07 17.98
C ALA A 60 -34.43 -1.03 18.31
N ILE A 61 -33.73 -1.18 19.44
CA ILE A 61 -32.74 -0.19 19.90
C ILE A 61 -31.46 -0.30 19.04
N PRO A 62 -31.07 0.73 18.25
CA PRO A 62 -29.92 0.62 17.33
C PRO A 62 -28.59 0.35 18.03
N LYS A 63 -28.42 0.90 19.25
CA LYS A 63 -27.26 0.61 20.12
C LYS A 63 -27.23 -0.85 20.57
N ALA A 64 -28.38 -1.45 20.85
CA ALA A 64 -28.48 -2.86 21.22
C ALA A 64 -28.20 -3.76 20.01
N MET A 65 -28.70 -3.42 18.82
CA MET A 65 -28.37 -4.14 17.57
C MET A 65 -26.86 -4.19 17.33
N ASN A 66 -26.16 -3.06 17.48
CA ASN A 66 -24.70 -3.03 17.37
C ASN A 66 -24.01 -3.84 18.48
N MET A 67 -24.52 -3.80 19.72
CA MET A 67 -23.95 -4.59 20.80
C MET A 67 -24.15 -6.09 20.56
N LEU A 68 -25.32 -6.50 20.10
CA LEU A 68 -25.62 -7.87 19.71
C LEU A 68 -24.68 -8.36 18.60
N ALA A 69 -24.41 -7.52 17.60
CA ALA A 69 -23.43 -7.82 16.55
C ALA A 69 -22.03 -8.08 17.13
N ILE A 70 -21.58 -7.27 18.10
CA ILE A 70 -20.30 -7.49 18.80
C ILE A 70 -20.32 -8.83 19.53
N LEU A 71 -21.39 -9.16 20.26
CA LEU A 71 -21.51 -10.42 20.99
C LEU A 71 -21.42 -11.64 20.06
N TYR A 72 -22.06 -11.58 18.89
CA TYR A 72 -21.90 -12.62 17.85
C TYR A 72 -20.48 -12.65 17.27
N SER A 73 -19.86 -11.50 17.03
CA SER A 73 -18.49 -11.43 16.49
C SER A 73 -17.45 -11.98 17.46
N GLU A 74 -17.66 -11.81 18.76
CA GLU A 74 -16.71 -12.25 19.80
C GLU A 74 -17.08 -13.61 20.41
N GLY A 75 -18.31 -14.10 20.23
CA GLY A 75 -18.79 -15.33 20.87
C GLY A 75 -19.05 -15.17 22.38
N VAL A 76 -19.52 -14.00 22.81
CA VAL A 76 -19.79 -13.70 24.22
C VAL A 76 -21.25 -14.02 24.54
N GLY A 77 -21.48 -15.02 25.40
CA GLY A 77 -22.82 -15.51 25.75
C GLY A 77 -23.53 -16.27 24.63
N THR A 78 -22.84 -16.52 23.51
CA THR A 78 -23.32 -17.26 22.34
C THR A 78 -22.14 -17.82 21.53
N ALA A 79 -22.39 -18.67 20.54
CA ALA A 79 -21.35 -19.12 19.62
C ALA A 79 -20.93 -17.98 18.68
N GLN A 80 -19.63 -17.89 18.38
CA GLN A 80 -19.10 -16.90 17.45
C GLN A 80 -19.69 -17.10 16.04
N ASN A 81 -20.21 -16.02 15.44
CA ASN A 81 -20.75 -16.04 14.08
C ASN A 81 -20.59 -14.67 13.39
N GLN A 82 -19.61 -14.58 12.47
CA GLN A 82 -19.29 -13.32 11.78
C GLN A 82 -20.36 -12.90 10.76
N GLU A 83 -21.01 -13.84 10.07
CA GLU A 83 -22.09 -13.51 9.11
C GLU A 83 -23.30 -12.89 9.83
N THR A 84 -23.64 -13.45 10.99
CA THR A 84 -24.71 -12.92 11.85
C THR A 84 -24.34 -11.57 12.43
N ALA A 85 -23.08 -11.38 12.86
CA ALA A 85 -22.58 -10.10 13.31
C ALA A 85 -22.67 -9.02 12.21
N LEU A 86 -22.27 -9.34 10.97
CA LEU A 86 -22.38 -8.43 9.83
C LEU A 86 -23.83 -7.99 9.58
N SER A 87 -24.77 -8.94 9.61
CA SER A 87 -26.20 -8.67 9.46
C SER A 87 -26.71 -7.70 10.54
N TRP A 88 -26.33 -7.91 11.80
CA TRP A 88 -26.75 -7.04 12.89
C TRP A 88 -26.08 -5.66 12.87
N PHE A 89 -24.82 -5.55 12.45
CA PHE A 89 -24.20 -4.25 12.23
C PHE A 89 -24.89 -3.47 11.11
N LEU A 90 -25.23 -4.12 10.00
CA LEU A 90 -26.00 -3.47 8.92
C LEU A 90 -27.34 -2.94 9.42
N LYS A 91 -28.13 -3.78 10.14
CA LYS A 91 -29.40 -3.34 10.76
C LYS A 91 -29.21 -2.15 11.69
N ALA A 92 -28.18 -2.18 12.55
CA ALA A 92 -27.88 -1.07 13.45
C ALA A 92 -27.55 0.22 12.68
N ALA A 93 -26.77 0.11 11.60
CA ALA A 93 -26.35 1.25 10.78
C ALA A 93 -27.53 1.87 10.03
N GLU A 94 -28.40 1.03 9.44
CA GLU A 94 -29.63 1.43 8.77
C GLU A 94 -30.64 2.04 9.73
N ALA A 95 -30.68 1.58 10.99
CA ALA A 95 -31.47 2.17 12.06
C ALA A 95 -30.83 3.45 12.67
N GLY A 96 -29.79 4.00 12.02
CA GLY A 96 -29.21 5.30 12.37
C GLY A 96 -28.06 5.25 13.40
N TYR A 97 -27.57 4.07 13.79
CA TYR A 97 -26.41 3.98 14.67
C TYR A 97 -25.10 4.18 13.89
N ALA A 98 -24.65 5.44 13.85
CA ALA A 98 -23.53 5.88 13.01
C ALA A 98 -22.23 5.07 13.16
N LYS A 99 -21.92 4.56 14.36
CA LYS A 99 -20.71 3.74 14.60
C LYS A 99 -20.77 2.38 13.88
N ALA A 100 -21.96 1.85 13.60
CA ALA A 100 -22.10 0.55 12.95
C ALA A 100 -21.62 0.58 11.49
N TRP A 101 -21.70 1.71 10.78
CA TRP A 101 -21.12 1.84 9.44
C TRP A 101 -19.61 1.53 9.41
N PHE A 102 -18.88 1.95 10.45
CA PHE A 102 -17.46 1.63 10.59
C PHE A 102 -17.22 0.13 10.78
N ASN A 103 -18.07 -0.56 11.55
CA ASN A 103 -17.94 -1.99 11.78
C ASN A 103 -18.23 -2.78 10.49
N VAL A 104 -19.27 -2.42 9.75
CA VAL A 104 -19.57 -3.02 8.43
C VAL A 104 -18.39 -2.81 7.47
N GLY A 105 -17.84 -1.60 7.39
CA GLY A 105 -16.67 -1.31 6.56
C GLY A 105 -15.45 -2.14 6.97
N THR A 106 -15.21 -2.30 8.27
CA THR A 106 -14.11 -3.12 8.81
C THR A 106 -14.27 -4.59 8.43
N MET A 107 -15.48 -5.15 8.56
CA MET A 107 -15.74 -6.54 8.22
C MET A 107 -15.49 -6.83 6.73
N HIS A 108 -15.85 -5.91 5.83
CA HIS A 108 -15.50 -6.03 4.41
C HIS A 108 -13.99 -5.86 4.16
N ARG A 109 -13.33 -4.92 4.85
CA ARG A 109 -11.87 -4.71 4.72
C ARG A 109 -11.07 -5.93 5.17
N GLU A 110 -11.53 -6.62 6.21
CA GLU A 110 -10.83 -7.77 6.80
C GLU A 110 -11.32 -9.12 6.28
N GLY A 111 -12.45 -9.17 5.58
CA GLY A 111 -13.06 -10.41 5.12
C GLY A 111 -13.69 -11.23 6.25
N LEU A 112 -14.28 -10.57 7.25
CA LEU A 112 -14.93 -11.23 8.38
C LEU A 112 -16.41 -11.46 8.08
N GLY A 113 -16.83 -12.72 7.94
CA GLY A 113 -18.23 -13.05 7.60
C GLY A 113 -18.65 -12.65 6.18
N THR A 114 -17.67 -12.31 5.34
CA THR A 114 -17.81 -11.94 3.92
C THR A 114 -16.46 -12.13 3.25
N PRO A 115 -16.37 -12.38 1.93
CA PRO A 115 -15.12 -12.18 1.21
C PRO A 115 -14.58 -10.76 1.43
N GLN A 116 -13.25 -10.65 1.49
CA GLN A 116 -12.57 -9.36 1.59
C GLN A 116 -12.88 -8.50 0.36
N ASP A 117 -13.29 -7.26 0.59
CA ASP A 117 -13.69 -6.32 -0.45
C ASP A 117 -13.39 -4.88 -0.02
N PHE A 118 -12.25 -4.35 -0.47
CA PHE A 118 -11.83 -2.98 -0.16
C PHE A 118 -12.77 -1.92 -0.76
N LYS A 119 -13.42 -2.21 -1.89
CA LYS A 119 -14.35 -1.27 -2.53
C LYS A 119 -15.61 -1.13 -1.68
N LYS A 120 -16.21 -2.24 -1.24
CA LYS A 120 -17.33 -2.20 -0.28
C LYS A 120 -16.93 -1.56 1.04
N ALA A 121 -15.74 -1.85 1.56
CA ALA A 121 -15.25 -1.20 2.78
C ALA A 121 -15.23 0.33 2.62
N PHE A 122 -14.68 0.84 1.51
CA PHE A 122 -14.66 2.26 1.20
C PHE A 122 -16.07 2.86 1.09
N GLU A 123 -17.01 2.17 0.45
CA GLU A 123 -18.41 2.59 0.35
C GLU A 123 -19.07 2.71 1.72
N TYR A 124 -18.92 1.72 2.61
CA TYR A 124 -19.52 1.74 3.94
C TYR A 124 -18.87 2.77 4.88
N TYR A 125 -17.55 2.91 4.85
CA TYR A 125 -16.90 4.02 5.56
C TYR A 125 -17.37 5.37 5.03
N SER A 126 -17.61 5.50 3.73
CA SER A 126 -18.13 6.73 3.13
C SER A 126 -19.55 7.05 3.60
N LYS A 127 -20.43 6.04 3.77
CA LYS A 127 -21.76 6.23 4.37
C LYS A 127 -21.69 6.78 5.80
N GLY A 128 -20.83 6.18 6.64
CA GLY A 128 -20.64 6.67 8.00
C GLY A 128 -19.99 8.05 8.06
N ALA A 129 -19.02 8.33 7.18
CA ALA A 129 -18.36 9.63 7.10
C ALA A 129 -19.33 10.74 6.66
N ALA A 130 -20.28 10.45 5.77
CA ALA A 130 -21.29 11.40 5.31
C ALA A 130 -22.19 11.93 6.46
N ILE A 131 -22.38 11.13 7.51
CA ILE A 131 -23.09 11.53 8.73
C ILE A 131 -22.14 11.89 9.88
N LYS A 132 -20.88 12.23 9.55
CA LYS A 132 -19.83 12.67 10.49
C LYS A 132 -19.52 11.66 11.61
N ALA A 133 -19.69 10.36 11.35
CA ALA A 133 -19.23 9.35 12.28
C ALA A 133 -17.70 9.36 12.35
N THR A 134 -17.14 9.80 13.48
CA THR A 134 -15.69 9.99 13.68
C THR A 134 -14.82 8.81 13.25
N THR A 135 -15.23 7.58 13.59
CA THR A 135 -14.50 6.35 13.21
C THR A 135 -14.60 6.06 11.71
N SER A 136 -15.72 6.38 11.08
CA SER A 136 -15.90 6.17 9.63
C SER A 136 -15.17 7.22 8.80
N MET A 137 -15.05 8.46 9.29
CA MET A 137 -14.18 9.48 8.68
C MET A 137 -12.72 9.01 8.67
N PHE A 138 -12.25 8.46 9.80
CA PHE A 138 -10.94 7.81 9.88
C PHE A 138 -10.82 6.66 8.86
N GLY A 139 -11.78 5.73 8.85
CA GLY A 139 -11.78 4.59 7.92
C GLY A 139 -11.72 5.04 6.46
N LYS A 140 -12.55 6.00 6.06
CA LYS A 140 -12.55 6.56 4.70
C LYS A 140 -11.20 7.22 4.37
N GLY A 141 -10.68 8.04 5.29
CA GLY A 141 -9.38 8.69 5.13
C GLY A 141 -8.25 7.68 4.97
N TYR A 142 -8.26 6.60 5.73
CA TYR A 142 -7.28 5.51 5.64
C TYR A 142 -7.30 4.82 4.27
N MET A 143 -8.50 4.54 3.73
CA MET A 143 -8.64 3.93 2.40
C MET A 143 -8.12 4.88 1.31
N LEU A 144 -8.43 6.18 1.37
CA LEU A 144 -7.91 7.19 0.44
C LEU A 144 -6.40 7.39 0.55
N TYR A 145 -5.87 7.37 1.78
CA TYR A 145 -4.44 7.50 2.04
C TYR A 145 -3.64 6.38 1.35
N LYS A 146 -4.14 5.13 1.41
CA LYS A 146 -3.49 3.96 0.81
C LYS A 146 -3.94 3.63 -0.62
N GLY A 147 -5.05 4.19 -1.10
CA GLY A 147 -5.69 3.79 -2.37
C GLY A 147 -6.37 2.42 -2.31
N LEU A 148 -6.85 1.99 -1.15
CA LEU A 148 -7.52 0.68 -1.01
C LEU A 148 -8.95 0.77 -1.54
N GLY A 149 -9.25 0.02 -2.61
CA GLY A 149 -10.59 -0.03 -3.20
C GLY A 149 -11.11 1.29 -3.77
N CYS A 150 -10.24 2.29 -3.89
CA CYS A 150 -10.53 3.64 -4.39
C CYS A 150 -9.26 4.25 -4.98
N GLN A 151 -9.40 5.35 -5.74
CA GLN A 151 -8.24 6.12 -6.18
C GLN A 151 -7.58 6.78 -4.96
N GLN A 152 -6.26 6.64 -4.84
CA GLN A 152 -5.47 7.26 -3.78
C GLN A 152 -5.60 8.79 -3.84
N ASP A 153 -5.81 9.42 -2.68
CA ASP A 153 -5.89 10.88 -2.53
C ASP A 153 -5.43 11.34 -1.13
N TYR A 154 -4.23 11.91 -1.05
CA TYR A 154 -3.69 12.40 0.22
C TYR A 154 -4.40 13.66 0.73
N ASN A 155 -4.87 14.55 -0.15
CA ASN A 155 -5.51 15.79 0.26
C ASN A 155 -6.85 15.51 0.96
N GLN A 156 -7.68 14.65 0.36
CA GLN A 156 -8.94 14.24 0.97
C GLN A 156 -8.71 13.42 2.25
N ALA A 157 -7.71 12.53 2.25
CA ALA A 157 -7.35 11.77 3.46
C ALA A 157 -6.93 12.70 4.61
N PHE A 158 -6.07 13.68 4.32
CA PHE A 158 -5.59 14.67 5.29
C PHE A 158 -6.73 15.44 5.94
N GLU A 159 -7.68 15.97 5.15
CA GLU A 159 -8.82 16.71 5.69
C GLU A 159 -9.73 15.83 6.56
N LEU A 160 -9.96 14.57 6.17
CA LEU A 160 -10.72 13.61 6.99
C LEU A 160 -10.00 13.29 8.31
N PHE A 161 -8.68 13.13 8.30
CA PHE A 161 -7.91 12.91 9.53
C PHE A 161 -7.94 14.14 10.42
N LYS A 162 -7.81 15.34 9.84
CA LYS A 162 -7.90 16.61 10.56
C LYS A 162 -9.26 16.76 11.24
N GLU A 163 -10.37 16.59 10.53
CA GLU A 163 -11.72 16.68 11.10
C GLU A 163 -11.94 15.63 12.20
N SER A 164 -11.66 14.36 11.93
CA SER A 164 -11.91 13.28 12.90
C SER A 164 -10.97 13.32 14.12
N SER A 165 -9.76 13.89 13.99
CA SER A 165 -8.84 14.10 15.12
C SER A 165 -9.39 15.12 16.14
N GLN A 166 -10.19 16.11 15.70
CA GLN A 166 -10.84 17.07 16.60
C GLN A 166 -11.84 16.39 17.54
N TYR A 167 -12.42 15.26 17.11
CA TYR A 167 -13.35 14.45 17.89
C TYR A 167 -12.69 13.24 18.58
N GLY A 168 -11.38 13.28 18.80
CA GLY A 168 -10.68 12.28 19.61
C GLY A 168 -10.28 10.98 18.90
N SER A 169 -10.34 10.93 17.56
CA SER A 169 -9.88 9.76 16.81
C SER A 169 -8.35 9.60 16.90
N LEU A 170 -7.87 8.65 17.72
CA LEU A 170 -6.43 8.42 17.93
C LEU A 170 -5.70 8.02 16.65
N GLY A 171 -6.31 7.13 15.84
CA GLY A 171 -5.75 6.73 14.55
C GLY A 171 -5.62 7.92 13.58
N SER A 172 -6.53 8.89 13.66
CA SER A 172 -6.47 10.10 12.84
C SER A 172 -5.45 11.10 13.33
N MET A 173 -5.31 11.26 14.65
CA MET A 173 -4.22 12.06 15.22
C MET A 173 -2.85 11.52 14.77
N TYR A 174 -2.68 10.19 14.81
CA TYR A 174 -1.48 9.53 14.32
C TYR A 174 -1.25 9.80 12.83
N LEU A 175 -2.23 9.50 11.95
CA LEU A 175 -2.07 9.68 10.52
C LEU A 175 -1.92 11.15 10.11
N LEU A 176 -2.52 12.08 10.84
CA LEU A 176 -2.29 13.52 10.66
C LEU A 176 -0.84 13.89 10.97
N GLY A 177 -0.27 13.32 12.03
CA GLY A 177 1.16 13.43 12.33
C GLY A 177 2.04 12.89 11.20
N ILE A 178 1.70 11.72 10.64
CA ILE A 178 2.39 11.13 9.48
C ILE A 178 2.28 12.03 8.24
N CYS A 179 1.11 12.63 7.99
CA CYS A 179 0.90 13.53 6.87
C CYS A 179 1.80 14.77 6.97
N TYR A 180 1.85 15.45 8.12
CA TYR A 180 2.76 16.56 8.33
C TYR A 180 4.24 16.15 8.27
N ARG A 181 4.58 14.96 8.79
CA ARG A 181 5.96 14.46 8.82
C ARG A 181 6.54 14.25 7.42
N ASN A 182 5.73 13.72 6.50
CA ASN A 182 6.15 13.33 5.16
C ASN A 182 5.66 14.27 4.06
N GLY A 183 4.77 15.21 4.37
CA GLY A 183 4.16 16.12 3.38
C GLY A 183 3.03 15.48 2.56
N TYR A 184 2.33 14.48 3.11
CA TYR A 184 1.20 13.84 2.43
C TYR A 184 -0.06 14.71 2.57
N GLY A 185 -0.47 15.36 1.48
CA GLY A 185 -1.67 16.21 1.45
C GLY A 185 -1.51 17.56 2.17
N THR A 186 -0.29 17.90 2.59
CA THR A 186 0.08 19.13 3.30
C THR A 186 1.56 19.41 3.06
N PRO A 187 2.04 20.66 3.15
CA PRO A 187 3.47 20.92 3.29
C PRO A 187 4.06 20.16 4.48
N LYS A 188 5.32 19.73 4.34
CA LYS A 188 6.10 19.07 5.41
C LYS A 188 6.29 20.04 6.57
N ASP A 189 5.91 19.61 7.78
CA ASP A 189 6.04 20.35 9.02
C ASP A 189 6.33 19.40 10.18
N LEU A 190 7.63 19.25 10.51
CA LEU A 190 8.08 18.34 11.56
C LEU A 190 7.64 18.79 12.96
N ALA A 191 7.44 20.08 13.20
CA ALA A 191 7.01 20.60 14.49
C ALA A 191 5.55 20.22 14.75
N THR A 192 4.67 20.47 13.78
CA THR A 192 3.25 20.09 13.86
C THR A 192 3.09 18.57 13.87
N ALA A 193 3.90 17.83 13.09
CA ALA A 193 3.93 16.37 13.15
C ALA A 193 4.22 15.85 14.57
N LYS A 194 5.28 16.38 15.21
CA LYS A 194 5.65 16.00 16.58
C LYS A 194 4.53 16.29 17.57
N GLN A 195 3.83 17.41 17.44
CA GLN A 195 2.69 17.75 18.31
C GLN A 195 1.57 16.72 18.23
N TRP A 196 1.14 16.36 17.00
CA TRP A 196 0.07 15.37 16.80
C TRP A 196 0.46 13.96 17.22
N LEU A 197 1.69 13.53 16.91
CA LEU A 197 2.19 12.22 17.36
C LEU A 197 2.30 12.16 18.88
N THR A 198 2.83 13.20 19.54
CA THR A 198 2.89 13.27 21.01
C THR A 198 1.50 13.23 21.63
N LYS A 199 0.53 13.92 21.03
CA LYS A 199 -0.86 13.89 21.49
C LYS A 199 -1.44 12.48 21.41
N ALA A 200 -1.27 11.78 20.30
CA ALA A 200 -1.73 10.39 20.15
C ALA A 200 -1.03 9.43 21.14
N ALA A 201 0.29 9.58 21.31
CA ALA A 201 1.08 8.80 22.27
C ALA A 201 0.63 9.02 23.73
N ASN A 202 0.34 10.27 24.13
CA ASN A 202 -0.16 10.58 25.48
C ASN A 202 -1.52 9.92 25.79
N TYR A 203 -2.30 9.58 24.75
CA TYR A 203 -3.53 8.78 24.88
C TYR A 203 -3.28 7.25 24.78
N GLY A 204 -2.02 6.82 24.78
CA GLY A 204 -1.61 5.41 24.75
C GLY A 204 -1.61 4.78 23.34
N TYR A 205 -1.55 5.59 22.27
CA TYR A 205 -1.50 5.06 20.91
C TYR A 205 -0.08 4.67 20.50
N ASN A 206 0.31 3.42 20.81
CA ASN A 206 1.67 2.88 20.58
C ASN A 206 2.28 3.13 19.19
N PRO A 207 1.54 3.09 18.06
CA PRO A 207 2.14 3.42 16.76
C PRO A 207 2.73 4.83 16.70
N ALA A 208 2.16 5.80 17.42
CA ALA A 208 2.70 7.15 17.50
C ALA A 208 3.99 7.21 18.31
N GLU A 209 4.08 6.46 19.41
CA GLU A 209 5.31 6.34 20.20
C GLU A 209 6.45 5.76 19.37
N ASN A 210 6.17 4.70 18.60
CA ASN A 210 7.16 4.08 17.72
C ASN A 210 7.64 5.07 16.65
N GLU A 211 6.74 5.79 15.97
CA GLU A 211 7.11 6.78 14.95
C GLU A 211 7.99 7.90 15.50
N MET A 212 7.77 8.31 16.76
CA MET A 212 8.58 9.33 17.41
C MET A 212 10.00 8.86 17.77
N MET A 213 10.23 7.55 17.84
CA MET A 213 11.58 6.98 18.03
C MET A 213 12.41 7.01 16.75
N GLU A 214 11.76 7.10 15.58
CA GLU A 214 12.45 7.16 14.30
C GLU A 214 13.06 8.55 14.06
N ALA A 215 14.37 8.58 13.77
CA ALA A 215 15.13 9.82 13.61
C ALA A 215 14.70 10.63 12.39
N GLU A 216 14.32 9.95 11.31
CA GLU A 216 14.07 10.56 10.01
C GLU A 216 12.65 10.22 9.50
N PRO A 217 11.98 11.12 8.76
CA PRO A 217 10.74 10.79 8.06
C PRO A 217 10.96 9.64 7.06
N GLU A 218 9.92 8.88 6.75
CA GLU A 218 9.96 7.88 5.66
C GLU A 218 10.44 8.52 4.36
N PHE A 219 10.03 9.79 4.14
CA PHE A 219 10.59 10.65 3.11
C PHE A 219 11.67 11.59 3.66
N ALA A 220 12.84 11.04 3.96
CA ALA A 220 14.06 11.82 4.20
C ALA A 220 14.74 12.10 2.86
N ASP A 221 14.57 13.34 2.36
CA ASP A 221 15.09 13.87 1.10
C ASP A 221 16.03 12.92 0.35
N TYR A 222 15.45 12.07 -0.51
CA TYR A 222 16.21 11.53 -1.63
C TYR A 222 16.56 12.73 -2.50
N LYS A 223 17.73 13.33 -2.25
CA LYS A 223 18.20 14.54 -2.93
C LYS A 223 18.45 14.24 -4.41
N GLN A 224 17.41 14.36 -5.22
CA GLN A 224 17.55 14.69 -6.62
C GLN A 224 16.68 15.91 -6.91
N THR A 225 17.38 17.02 -7.13
CA THR A 225 16.81 18.32 -7.47
C THR A 225 15.98 18.18 -8.74
N LEU A 226 14.67 18.40 -8.63
CA LEU A 226 13.74 18.48 -9.76
C LEU A 226 13.67 19.92 -10.27
N THR A 227 13.83 20.11 -11.58
CA THR A 227 12.94 20.97 -12.39
C THR A 227 13.23 20.79 -13.89
N SER A 228 12.25 20.31 -14.66
CA SER A 228 11.43 21.18 -15.52
C SER A 228 10.37 20.35 -16.26
N TYR A 229 9.15 20.89 -16.34
CA TYR A 229 8.07 20.36 -17.16
C TYR A 229 8.27 20.84 -18.61
N SER A 230 8.14 19.95 -19.58
CA SER A 230 7.91 20.32 -20.97
C SER A 230 6.55 19.77 -21.44
N LYS A 231 5.78 20.63 -22.10
CA LYS A 231 4.55 20.27 -22.80
C LYS A 231 4.68 20.85 -24.20
N LYS A 232 5.15 20.04 -25.16
CA LYS A 232 4.95 20.31 -26.59
C LYS A 232 5.20 19.07 -27.45
N LYS A 233 4.39 18.96 -28.49
CA LYS A 233 4.46 17.98 -29.56
C LYS A 233 5.26 18.63 -30.69
N GLU A 234 6.43 18.08 -31.01
CA GLU A 234 7.16 18.40 -32.24
C GLU A 234 7.41 17.12 -33.02
N THR A 235 7.06 17.16 -34.30
CA THR A 235 7.27 16.09 -35.27
C THR A 235 8.63 16.30 -35.93
N HIS A 236 9.55 15.36 -35.76
CA HIS A 236 10.79 15.28 -36.54
C HIS A 236 10.80 14.03 -37.44
N PRO A 237 11.54 14.07 -38.56
CA PRO A 237 11.49 13.04 -39.59
C PRO A 237 11.98 11.69 -39.06
N GLU A 238 11.33 10.63 -39.54
CA GLU A 238 11.62 9.23 -39.23
C GLU A 238 13.12 8.92 -39.28
N ALA A 239 13.68 8.59 -38.13
CA ALA A 239 14.95 7.89 -38.07
C ALA A 239 14.73 6.46 -38.58
N LYS A 240 15.10 6.22 -39.84
CA LYS A 240 15.16 4.86 -40.42
C LYS A 240 16.22 4.05 -39.70
N ASN A 241 15.81 3.33 -38.67
CA ASN A 241 16.51 2.14 -38.21
C ASN A 241 15.57 0.96 -38.42
N HIS A 242 16.02 -0.02 -39.21
CA HIS A 242 15.35 -1.32 -39.31
C HIS A 242 15.37 -1.93 -37.91
N PHE A 243 14.22 -1.99 -37.27
CA PHE A 243 14.04 -2.76 -36.04
C PHE A 243 13.38 -4.08 -36.44
N GLU A 244 14.07 -5.19 -36.16
CA GLU A 244 13.50 -6.51 -36.36
C GLU A 244 12.35 -6.72 -35.37
N THR A 245 11.27 -7.35 -35.84
CA THR A 245 10.18 -7.77 -34.98
C THR A 245 10.75 -8.76 -33.96
N VAL A 246 10.80 -8.39 -32.68
CA VAL A 246 11.18 -9.33 -31.62
C VAL A 246 10.05 -10.36 -31.52
N GLN A 247 10.17 -11.46 -32.25
CA GLN A 247 9.37 -12.65 -32.02
C GLN A 247 9.65 -13.11 -30.59
N HIS A 248 8.63 -13.09 -29.73
CA HIS A 248 8.66 -13.71 -28.41
C HIS A 248 8.68 -15.24 -28.59
N GLN A 249 9.80 -15.79 -29.04
CA GLN A 249 10.03 -17.23 -29.03
C GLN A 249 10.98 -17.55 -27.89
N ILE A 250 10.46 -17.59 -26.66
CA ILE A 250 11.14 -18.30 -25.57
C ILE A 250 10.58 -19.72 -25.55
N ASN A 251 11.02 -20.56 -26.48
CA ASN A 251 10.53 -21.94 -26.57
C ASN A 251 11.18 -22.88 -25.54
N ASN A 252 12.06 -22.40 -24.66
CA ASN A 252 12.69 -23.23 -23.62
C ASN A 252 12.88 -22.44 -22.32
N ALA A 253 12.24 -22.91 -21.24
CA ALA A 253 12.38 -22.37 -19.89
C ALA A 253 13.86 -22.27 -19.45
N GLU A 254 14.73 -23.14 -19.98
CA GLU A 254 16.18 -23.14 -19.73
C GLU A 254 16.87 -21.83 -20.12
N THR A 255 16.33 -21.07 -21.07
CA THR A 255 16.89 -19.76 -21.47
C THR A 255 16.70 -18.68 -20.41
N LEU A 256 15.76 -18.86 -19.48
CA LEU A 256 15.54 -17.96 -18.36
C LEU A 256 16.44 -18.30 -17.15
N ASN A 257 17.15 -19.42 -17.16
CA ASN A 257 18.10 -19.78 -16.10
C ASN A 257 19.25 -18.78 -15.98
N GLY A 258 19.58 -18.40 -14.75
CA GLY A 258 20.75 -17.58 -14.45
C GLY A 258 20.44 -16.45 -13.48
N SER A 259 21.45 -15.61 -13.25
CA SER A 259 21.36 -14.47 -12.35
C SER A 259 20.87 -13.23 -13.08
N TYR A 260 19.84 -12.61 -12.55
CA TYR A 260 19.32 -11.32 -12.98
C TYR A 260 19.67 -10.28 -11.95
N THR A 261 20.21 -9.16 -12.39
CA THR A 261 20.59 -8.10 -11.49
C THR A 261 20.06 -6.75 -11.93
N GLY A 262 19.78 -5.90 -10.96
CA GLY A 262 19.27 -4.57 -11.20
C GLY A 262 18.79 -3.97 -9.89
N TYR A 263 17.58 -3.42 -9.89
CA TYR A 263 17.09 -2.63 -8.78
C TYR A 263 15.62 -2.88 -8.46
N ILE A 264 15.28 -2.71 -7.19
CA ILE A 264 13.92 -2.51 -6.68
C ILE A 264 13.74 -1.02 -6.35
N VAL A 265 12.63 -0.45 -6.83
CA VAL A 265 12.22 0.93 -6.53
C VAL A 265 10.92 0.86 -5.75
N THR A 266 10.93 1.36 -4.51
CA THR A 266 9.74 1.43 -3.67
C THR A 266 9.17 2.84 -3.74
N TYR A 267 7.88 2.95 -4.01
CA TYR A 267 7.19 4.23 -4.01
C TYR A 267 6.32 4.42 -2.77
N ASP A 268 5.88 5.65 -2.54
CA ASP A 268 4.78 5.93 -1.64
C ASP A 268 3.45 5.34 -2.15
N TRP A 269 2.40 5.43 -1.34
CA TRP A 269 1.09 4.86 -1.70
C TRP A 269 0.49 5.50 -2.96
N SER A 270 0.86 6.75 -3.26
CA SER A 270 0.44 7.45 -4.47
C SER A 270 1.23 7.06 -5.73
N GLY A 271 2.37 6.40 -5.55
CA GLY A 271 3.38 6.16 -6.57
C GLY A 271 4.10 7.41 -7.05
N GLN A 272 3.79 8.59 -6.53
CA GLN A 272 4.36 9.86 -7.00
C GLN A 272 5.78 10.08 -6.47
N HIS A 273 6.11 9.49 -5.32
CA HIS A 273 7.40 9.70 -4.67
C HIS A 273 8.14 8.38 -4.54
N ILE A 274 9.43 8.37 -4.88
CA ILE A 274 10.31 7.26 -4.57
C ILE A 274 10.73 7.37 -3.11
N ILE A 275 10.53 6.29 -2.36
CA ILE A 275 10.95 6.16 -0.96
C ILE A 275 12.31 5.48 -0.89
N ALA A 276 12.53 4.43 -1.68
CA ALA A 276 13.77 3.67 -1.65
C ALA A 276 14.16 3.15 -3.03
N LYS A 277 15.46 3.00 -3.24
CA LYS A 277 16.05 2.38 -4.42
C LYS A 277 17.21 1.50 -3.99
N GLU A 278 17.09 0.21 -4.22
CA GLU A 278 18.01 -0.79 -3.66
C GLU A 278 18.43 -1.79 -4.74
N PRO A 279 19.69 -2.28 -4.73
CA PRO A 279 20.10 -3.37 -5.60
C PRO A 279 19.31 -4.65 -5.27
N LEU A 280 18.90 -5.33 -6.33
CA LEU A 280 18.20 -6.60 -6.29
C LEU A 280 18.91 -7.60 -7.21
N THR A 281 19.13 -8.80 -6.70
CA THR A 281 19.54 -9.96 -7.47
C THR A 281 18.46 -11.03 -7.38
N VAL A 282 18.07 -11.58 -8.52
CA VAL A 282 17.16 -12.73 -8.62
C VAL A 282 17.84 -13.83 -9.40
N ASP A 283 18.09 -14.96 -8.76
CA ASP A 283 18.61 -16.15 -9.42
C ASP A 283 17.44 -17.07 -9.79
N LEU A 284 17.34 -17.47 -11.06
CA LEU A 284 16.30 -18.38 -11.53
C LEU A 284 16.89 -19.69 -12.04
N LYS A 285 16.23 -20.78 -11.65
CA LYS A 285 16.45 -22.13 -12.16
C LYS A 285 15.11 -22.77 -12.52
N SER A 286 14.75 -22.68 -13.78
CA SER A 286 13.61 -23.34 -14.41
C SER A 286 13.76 -24.86 -14.44
N GLN A 287 12.63 -25.54 -14.42
CA GLN A 287 12.49 -26.97 -14.60
C GLN A 287 11.74 -27.27 -15.91
N ARG A 288 11.82 -28.51 -16.39
CA ARG A 288 11.20 -28.92 -17.67
C ARG A 288 9.67 -28.87 -17.66
N ASP A 289 9.05 -28.88 -16.48
CA ASP A 289 7.61 -28.81 -16.29
C ASP A 289 7.06 -27.36 -16.26
N GLY A 290 7.92 -26.37 -16.54
CA GLY A 290 7.56 -24.95 -16.53
C GLY A 290 7.57 -24.30 -15.14
N THR A 291 7.94 -25.04 -14.09
CA THR A 291 8.17 -24.46 -12.76
C THR A 291 9.57 -23.86 -12.65
N PHE A 292 9.80 -23.03 -11.62
CA PHE A 292 11.15 -22.58 -11.27
C PHE A 292 11.39 -22.62 -9.76
N SER A 293 12.66 -22.71 -9.41
CA SER A 293 13.20 -22.42 -8.09
C SER A 293 14.23 -21.29 -8.22
N GLY A 294 14.41 -20.49 -7.18
CA GLY A 294 15.33 -19.36 -7.25
C GLY A 294 15.60 -18.71 -5.90
N THR A 295 16.30 -17.59 -5.94
CA THR A 295 16.51 -16.73 -4.77
C THR A 295 16.19 -15.29 -5.13
N TRP A 296 15.65 -14.54 -4.17
CA TRP A 296 15.46 -13.10 -4.23
C TRP A 296 16.32 -12.45 -3.17
N THR A 297 17.29 -11.64 -3.57
CA THR A 297 18.28 -11.06 -2.66
C THR A 297 18.30 -9.53 -2.76
N GLU A 298 17.74 -8.87 -1.74
CA GLU A 298 17.78 -7.41 -1.59
C GLU A 298 19.07 -6.98 -0.85
N ASN A 299 19.73 -5.93 -1.35
CA ASN A 299 20.91 -5.32 -0.71
C ASN A 299 22.08 -6.28 -0.43
N ASN A 300 22.18 -7.40 -1.16
CA ASN A 300 23.16 -8.47 -0.92
C ASN A 300 23.11 -9.05 0.51
N LYS A 301 21.97 -8.95 1.20
CA LYS A 301 21.82 -9.40 2.60
C LYS A 301 20.55 -10.20 2.83
N ASN A 302 19.42 -9.64 2.42
CA ASN A 302 18.12 -10.26 2.70
C ASN A 302 17.77 -11.18 1.55
N SER A 303 17.99 -12.49 1.72
CA SER A 303 17.70 -13.50 0.71
C SER A 303 16.48 -14.35 1.11
N VAL A 304 15.65 -14.69 0.13
CA VAL A 304 14.52 -15.62 0.29
C VAL A 304 14.46 -16.56 -0.90
N GLU A 305 14.16 -17.83 -0.64
CA GLU A 305 13.93 -18.81 -1.70
C GLU A 305 12.61 -18.52 -2.42
N LEU A 306 12.64 -18.55 -3.75
CA LEU A 306 11.48 -18.34 -4.60
C LEU A 306 11.09 -19.63 -5.30
N HIS A 307 9.79 -19.78 -5.49
CA HIS A 307 9.19 -20.80 -6.33
C HIS A 307 8.12 -20.16 -7.19
N GLY A 308 7.76 -20.82 -8.27
CA GLY A 308 6.64 -20.39 -9.09
C GLY A 308 6.63 -21.05 -10.47
N LYS A 309 5.97 -20.37 -11.40
CA LYS A 309 5.77 -20.84 -12.77
C LYS A 309 6.29 -19.82 -13.76
N ILE A 310 6.83 -20.33 -14.85
CA ILE A 310 7.28 -19.56 -16.00
C ILE A 310 6.29 -19.79 -17.14
N THR A 311 5.88 -18.71 -17.76
CA THR A 311 5.18 -18.68 -19.05
C THR A 311 6.07 -18.03 -20.09
N ASP A 312 5.61 -17.98 -21.34
CA ASP A 312 6.36 -17.36 -22.43
C ASP A 312 6.66 -15.87 -22.18
N THR A 313 5.79 -15.19 -21.44
CA THR A 313 5.84 -13.73 -21.24
C THR A 313 6.00 -13.31 -19.79
N GLU A 314 5.85 -14.21 -18.81
CA GLU A 314 5.81 -13.86 -17.39
C GLU A 314 6.47 -14.92 -16.49
N VAL A 315 7.13 -14.46 -15.44
CA VAL A 315 7.53 -15.23 -14.25
C VAL A 315 6.51 -14.93 -13.16
N MET A 316 5.74 -15.94 -12.76
CA MET A 316 4.71 -15.84 -11.73
C MET A 316 5.23 -16.48 -10.45
N PHE A 317 5.33 -15.73 -9.37
CA PHE A 317 5.78 -16.25 -8.08
C PHE A 317 4.64 -16.96 -7.36
N ASP A 318 4.97 -18.04 -6.65
CA ASP A 318 4.08 -18.58 -5.63
C ASP A 318 3.94 -17.59 -4.47
N ASN A 319 2.99 -17.83 -3.56
CA ASN A 319 2.76 -17.01 -2.36
C ASN A 319 3.87 -17.17 -1.31
N THR A 320 5.13 -17.05 -1.72
CA THR A 320 6.33 -17.16 -0.89
C THR A 320 6.32 -16.11 0.20
N ALA A 321 6.61 -16.54 1.43
CA ALA A 321 6.79 -15.65 2.57
C ALA A 321 8.16 -14.99 2.55
N TYR A 322 8.17 -13.66 2.57
CA TYR A 322 9.35 -12.83 2.66
C TYR A 322 9.29 -11.98 3.92
N SER A 323 10.25 -12.15 4.83
CA SER A 323 10.29 -11.37 6.07
C SER A 323 11.40 -10.35 6.02
N LYS A 324 11.07 -9.08 6.20
CA LYS A 324 12.04 -7.98 6.29
C LYS A 324 11.70 -6.99 7.40
N ILE A 325 12.71 -6.25 7.84
CA ILE A 325 12.57 -5.12 8.74
C ILE A 325 12.40 -3.87 7.86
N ASP A 326 11.43 -3.02 8.20
CA ASP A 326 11.21 -1.71 7.57
C ASP A 326 11.15 -0.59 8.62
N HIS A 327 10.99 0.65 8.15
CA HIS A 327 10.84 1.85 8.97
C HIS A 327 9.79 1.69 10.09
N TYR A 328 8.69 0.96 9.83
CA TYR A 328 7.60 0.79 10.78
C TYR A 328 7.72 -0.47 11.64
N SER A 329 8.77 -1.27 11.45
CA SER A 329 8.97 -2.56 12.10
C SER A 329 10.41 -2.78 12.60
N ALA A 330 11.16 -1.70 12.84
CA ALA A 330 12.59 -1.69 13.22
C ALA A 330 13.04 -2.72 14.28
N LYS A 331 12.15 -3.21 15.16
CA LYS A 331 12.45 -4.17 16.22
C LYS A 331 12.07 -5.62 15.92
N LYS A 332 11.20 -5.89 14.93
CA LYS A 332 10.70 -7.23 14.59
C LYS A 332 10.40 -7.34 13.10
N PRO A 333 10.98 -8.30 12.36
CA PRO A 333 10.66 -8.50 10.95
C PRO A 333 9.15 -8.64 10.72
N THR A 334 8.65 -7.99 9.68
CA THR A 334 7.28 -8.16 9.19
C THR A 334 7.30 -9.16 8.04
N THR A 335 6.35 -10.09 8.04
CA THR A 335 6.19 -11.08 6.97
C THR A 335 5.24 -10.55 5.89
N PHE A 336 5.72 -10.64 4.66
CA PHE A 336 5.01 -10.31 3.44
C PHE A 336 4.86 -11.55 2.56
N LEU A 337 3.90 -11.56 1.64
CA LEU A 337 3.74 -12.62 0.64
C LEU A 337 3.87 -12.04 -0.77
N PHE A 338 4.49 -12.80 -1.67
CA PHE A 338 4.46 -12.58 -3.12
C PHE A 338 3.08 -12.94 -3.71
N LYS A 339 2.00 -12.36 -3.14
CA LYS A 339 0.62 -12.67 -3.53
C LYS A 339 0.33 -12.13 -4.92
N ASP A 340 -0.03 -13.03 -5.85
CA ASP A 340 -0.32 -12.71 -7.25
C ASP A 340 0.83 -11.93 -7.95
N ALA A 341 2.05 -12.09 -7.47
CA ALA A 341 3.22 -11.37 -7.97
C ALA A 341 3.69 -11.95 -9.31
N ARG A 342 3.93 -11.07 -10.29
CA ARG A 342 4.39 -11.44 -11.63
C ARG A 342 5.35 -10.42 -12.21
N LEU A 343 6.40 -10.88 -12.88
CA LEU A 343 7.30 -10.05 -13.68
C LEU A 343 7.22 -10.46 -15.13
N LYS A 344 7.22 -9.49 -16.04
CA LYS A 344 7.29 -9.76 -17.47
C LYS A 344 8.72 -10.11 -17.88
N THR A 345 8.83 -11.05 -18.81
CA THR A 345 10.06 -11.40 -19.49
C THR A 345 10.14 -10.59 -20.80
N THR A 346 11.31 -10.04 -21.13
CA THR A 346 11.51 -9.35 -22.42
C THR A 346 12.93 -9.61 -22.90
N ASN A 347 13.12 -9.86 -24.20
CA ASN A 347 14.44 -9.95 -24.81
C ASN A 347 14.68 -8.72 -25.68
N TYR A 348 15.85 -8.09 -25.53
CA TYR A 348 16.26 -6.95 -26.34
C TYR A 348 17.79 -6.92 -26.45
N GLN A 349 18.31 -6.81 -27.68
CA GLN A 349 19.76 -6.78 -27.97
C GLN A 349 20.55 -7.88 -27.24
N ASP A 350 20.09 -9.13 -27.41
CA ASP A 350 20.66 -10.34 -26.79
C ASP A 350 20.70 -10.30 -25.27
N THR A 351 19.83 -9.52 -24.63
CA THR A 351 19.75 -9.40 -23.18
C THR A 351 18.33 -9.69 -22.72
N HIS A 352 18.19 -10.62 -21.77
CA HIS A 352 16.92 -10.94 -21.15
C HIS A 352 16.67 -10.02 -19.96
N TYR A 353 15.45 -9.52 -19.84
CA TYR A 353 15.01 -8.63 -18.78
C TYR A 353 13.85 -9.25 -18.01
N LEU A 354 13.84 -9.02 -16.69
CA LEU A 354 12.70 -9.24 -15.81
C LEU A 354 12.29 -7.90 -15.24
N SER A 355 11.04 -7.50 -15.47
CA SER A 355 10.56 -6.22 -14.95
C SER A 355 9.06 -6.21 -14.71
N GLY A 356 8.60 -5.26 -13.91
CA GLY A 356 7.17 -5.11 -13.63
C GLY A 356 6.89 -4.38 -12.33
N ASN A 357 5.64 -3.94 -12.19
CA ASN A 357 5.12 -3.42 -10.94
C ASN A 357 4.61 -4.60 -10.09
N LEU A 358 4.99 -4.63 -8.82
CA LEU A 358 4.53 -5.59 -7.83
C LEU A 358 3.96 -4.87 -6.62
N GLN A 359 3.16 -5.60 -5.84
CA GLN A 359 2.70 -5.17 -4.54
C GLN A 359 2.69 -6.39 -3.61
N LEU A 360 3.56 -6.38 -2.59
CA LEU A 360 3.59 -7.50 -1.65
C LEU A 360 2.35 -7.45 -0.73
N TRP A 361 1.96 -8.59 -0.18
CA TRP A 361 0.85 -8.69 0.75
C TRP A 361 1.32 -8.71 2.20
N SER A 362 0.86 -7.77 3.02
CA SER A 362 1.14 -7.72 4.45
C SER A 362 0.33 -8.79 5.19
N VAL A 363 0.99 -9.83 5.74
CA VAL A 363 0.28 -10.85 6.54
C VAL A 363 -0.28 -10.24 7.82
N ARG A 364 0.45 -9.27 8.40
CA ARG A 364 0.06 -8.59 9.64
C ARG A 364 -1.18 -7.71 9.45
N GLN A 365 -1.23 -6.95 8.36
CA GLN A 365 -2.32 -6.00 8.11
C GLN A 365 -3.46 -6.62 7.28
N ASN A 366 -3.21 -7.77 6.66
CA ASN A 366 -4.07 -8.40 5.66
C ASN A 366 -4.46 -7.44 4.52
N GLU A 367 -3.45 -6.70 4.03
CA GLU A 367 -3.59 -5.62 3.06
C GLU A 367 -2.40 -5.62 2.09
N PRO A 368 -2.55 -5.08 0.87
CA PRO A 368 -1.42 -4.86 0.00
C PRO A 368 -0.49 -3.76 0.55
N GLU A 369 0.80 -3.92 0.35
CA GLU A 369 1.84 -2.96 0.79
C GLU A 369 2.12 -1.88 -0.24
N LYS A 370 3.07 -1.00 0.05
CA LYS A 370 3.52 0.00 -0.92
C LYS A 370 3.95 -0.66 -2.24
N PRO A 371 3.63 -0.02 -3.37
CA PRO A 371 3.98 -0.56 -4.68
C PRO A 371 5.48 -0.50 -4.90
N ILE A 372 5.99 -1.50 -5.62
CA ILE A 372 7.40 -1.60 -5.99
C ILE A 372 7.52 -1.81 -7.49
N TYR A 373 8.54 -1.23 -8.10
CA TYR A 373 8.93 -1.52 -9.48
C TYR A 373 10.24 -2.29 -9.50
N ILE A 374 10.27 -3.35 -10.30
CA ILE A 374 11.43 -4.21 -10.50
C ILE A 374 11.95 -4.01 -11.91
N SER A 375 13.27 -3.88 -12.05
CA SER A 375 13.95 -3.87 -13.34
C SER A 375 15.28 -4.57 -13.22
N LEU A 376 15.37 -5.75 -13.82
CA LEU A 376 16.53 -6.63 -13.78
C LEU A 376 16.95 -7.02 -15.19
N ALA A 377 18.25 -7.09 -15.42
CA ALA A 377 18.85 -7.63 -16.64
C ALA A 377 19.61 -8.91 -16.31
N LYS A 378 19.56 -9.88 -17.21
CA LYS A 378 20.31 -11.14 -17.08
C LYS A 378 21.80 -10.84 -17.24
N ASN A 379 22.60 -11.27 -16.27
CA ASN A 379 24.04 -11.14 -16.33
C ASN A 379 24.61 -12.03 -17.45
N LYS A 380 25.37 -11.43 -18.39
CA LYS A 380 26.08 -12.18 -19.45
C LYS A 380 27.35 -12.87 -18.93
N GLN A 381 27.88 -12.42 -17.80
CA GLN A 381 28.99 -13.00 -17.02
C GLN A 381 28.72 -12.74 -15.54
N ASP A 382 29.18 -13.62 -14.65
CA ASP A 382 28.93 -13.60 -13.19
C ASP A 382 29.67 -12.44 -12.47
N THR A 383 29.39 -11.21 -12.88
CA THR A 383 30.11 -10.00 -12.47
C THR A 383 29.36 -9.26 -11.35
N GLY A 384 29.02 -9.96 -10.26
CA GLY A 384 28.49 -9.35 -9.03
C GLY A 384 27.22 -8.49 -9.19
N ALA A 385 26.76 -7.92 -8.07
CA ALA A 385 25.59 -7.04 -8.05
C ALA A 385 25.90 -5.65 -8.66
N PRO A 386 25.00 -5.05 -9.44
CA PRO A 386 25.20 -3.77 -10.10
C PRO A 386 25.27 -2.63 -9.09
N SER A 387 26.25 -1.75 -9.25
CA SER A 387 26.44 -0.59 -8.38
C SER A 387 25.51 0.55 -8.78
N LEU A 388 24.55 0.89 -7.90
CA LEU A 388 23.67 2.07 -8.04
C LEU A 388 24.42 3.39 -8.26
N LYS A 389 25.66 3.50 -7.75
CA LYS A 389 26.45 4.73 -7.81
C LYS A 389 27.00 5.04 -9.21
N ASN A 390 27.11 4.02 -10.06
CA ASN A 390 27.84 4.12 -11.33
C ASN A 390 26.98 3.80 -12.56
N ASP A 391 25.65 3.66 -12.43
CA ASP A 391 24.78 3.37 -13.57
C ASP A 391 24.11 4.64 -14.12
N PRO A 392 24.57 5.19 -15.26
CA PRO A 392 24.11 6.49 -15.77
C PRO A 392 22.62 6.62 -16.12
N LEU A 393 21.87 5.51 -16.18
CA LEU A 393 20.46 5.54 -16.58
C LEU A 393 19.67 4.49 -15.83
N VAL A 394 18.83 4.92 -14.88
CA VAL A 394 17.85 4.04 -14.24
C VAL A 394 16.46 4.60 -14.46
N ILE A 395 15.58 3.77 -15.02
CA ILE A 395 14.19 4.10 -15.33
C ILE A 395 13.27 3.39 -14.37
N TYR A 396 12.23 4.08 -13.96
CA TYR A 396 11.22 3.56 -13.07
C TYR A 396 9.86 4.16 -13.48
N PRO A 397 9.00 3.37 -14.15
CA PRO A 397 7.66 3.76 -14.53
C PRO A 397 6.78 3.85 -13.30
N ASN A 398 5.89 4.83 -13.32
CA ASN A 398 4.94 5.00 -12.24
C ASN A 398 3.85 3.91 -12.33
N PRO A 399 3.59 3.16 -11.24
CA PRO A 399 2.60 2.10 -11.23
C PRO A 399 1.15 2.58 -11.39
N PHE A 400 0.86 3.87 -11.17
CA PHE A 400 -0.54 4.36 -11.12
C PHE A 400 -0.89 5.39 -12.19
N ASN A 401 0.10 5.99 -12.85
CA ASN A 401 -0.16 7.05 -13.83
C ASN A 401 0.65 6.86 -15.11
N ASP A 402 0.32 7.64 -16.13
CA ASP A 402 0.90 7.53 -17.46
C ASP A 402 2.23 8.29 -17.60
N SER A 403 3.02 8.29 -16.52
CA SER A 403 4.37 8.81 -16.53
C SER A 403 5.41 7.75 -16.18
N PHE A 404 6.63 7.98 -16.64
CA PHE A 404 7.80 7.32 -16.10
C PHE A 404 8.91 8.33 -15.89
N SER A 405 9.73 8.05 -14.90
CA SER A 405 10.86 8.90 -14.56
C SER A 405 12.15 8.12 -14.78
N PHE A 406 13.21 8.85 -15.13
CA PHE A 406 14.54 8.28 -15.19
C PHE A 406 15.58 9.25 -14.64
N ASN A 407 16.65 8.67 -14.12
CA ASN A 407 17.79 9.41 -13.62
C ASN A 407 18.90 9.39 -14.66
N LEU A 408 19.50 10.55 -14.91
CA LEU A 408 20.62 10.73 -15.81
C LEU A 408 21.74 11.49 -15.09
N SER A 409 22.93 10.90 -15.07
CA SER A 409 24.14 11.54 -14.54
C SER A 409 25.03 11.99 -15.69
N LEU A 410 25.28 13.30 -15.77
CA LEU A 410 26.11 13.92 -16.79
C LEU A 410 27.39 14.48 -16.18
N ASN A 411 28.54 14.17 -16.78
CA ASN A 411 29.83 14.70 -16.34
C ASN A 411 30.07 16.13 -16.85
N GLU A 412 29.39 16.52 -17.93
CA GLU A 412 29.53 17.80 -18.60
C GLU A 412 28.18 18.26 -19.15
N LYS A 413 28.04 19.55 -19.45
CA LYS A 413 26.85 20.08 -20.11
C LYS A 413 26.68 19.38 -21.46
N SER A 414 25.52 18.78 -21.68
CA SER A 414 25.29 17.91 -22.82
C SER A 414 23.91 18.15 -23.43
N THR A 415 23.82 18.01 -24.75
CA THR A 415 22.52 17.81 -25.40
C THR A 415 22.13 16.35 -25.21
N VAL A 416 20.90 16.13 -24.73
CA VAL A 416 20.35 14.82 -24.41
C VAL A 416 19.16 14.56 -25.32
N ASP A 417 19.27 13.56 -26.18
CA ASP A 417 18.21 13.10 -27.06
C ASP A 417 17.51 11.90 -26.43
N ILE A 418 16.22 12.05 -26.16
CA ILE A 418 15.38 11.05 -25.53
C ILE A 418 14.41 10.54 -26.60
N ALA A 419 14.27 9.23 -26.72
CA ALA A 419 13.29 8.62 -27.59
C ALA A 419 12.69 7.36 -26.96
N LEU A 420 11.37 7.25 -26.98
CA LEU A 420 10.64 6.05 -26.58
C LEU A 420 10.11 5.34 -27.84
N TYR A 421 10.34 4.04 -27.91
CA TYR A 421 9.92 3.20 -29.02
C TYR A 421 8.96 2.11 -28.55
N SER A 422 7.99 1.74 -29.39
CA SER A 422 7.28 0.46 -29.27
C SER A 422 8.26 -0.70 -29.45
N MET A 423 7.90 -1.91 -29.00
CA MET A 423 8.70 -3.11 -29.29
C MET A 423 8.83 -3.41 -30.80
N ALA A 424 7.94 -2.84 -31.63
CA ALA A 424 8.02 -2.91 -33.09
C ALA A 424 8.93 -1.82 -33.69
N GLY A 425 9.61 -1.01 -32.87
CA GLY A 425 10.51 0.05 -33.32
C GLY A 425 9.82 1.36 -33.74
N THR A 426 8.50 1.47 -33.54
CA THR A 426 7.77 2.73 -33.82
C THR A 426 8.14 3.77 -32.79
N VAL A 427 8.55 4.97 -33.23
CA VAL A 427 8.79 6.10 -32.33
C VAL A 427 7.47 6.58 -31.73
N LEU A 428 7.35 6.55 -30.41
CA LEU A 428 6.17 6.99 -29.66
C LEU A 428 6.36 8.37 -29.05
N TYR A 429 7.60 8.71 -28.72
CA TYR A 429 7.97 9.98 -28.10
C TYR A 429 9.41 10.34 -28.42
N THR A 430 9.67 11.63 -28.58
CA THR A 430 11.03 12.17 -28.65
C THR A 430 11.08 13.50 -27.94
N GLU A 431 12.20 13.77 -27.27
CA GLU A 431 12.48 15.05 -26.65
C GLU A 431 13.98 15.32 -26.70
N LYS A 432 14.35 16.59 -26.87
CA LYS A 432 15.74 17.03 -26.84
C LYS A 432 15.89 18.05 -25.71
N LEU A 433 16.82 17.77 -24.79
CA LEU A 433 17.11 18.62 -23.64
C LEU A 433 18.55 19.12 -23.69
N SER A 434 18.80 20.33 -23.20
CA SER A 434 20.15 20.82 -22.93
C SER A 434 20.35 20.87 -21.42
N LEU A 435 21.05 19.88 -20.87
CA LEU A 435 21.22 19.71 -19.43
C LEU A 435 22.66 20.05 -18.99
N PRO A 436 22.87 20.77 -17.88
CA PRO A 436 24.20 21.01 -17.32
C PRO A 436 24.82 19.71 -16.75
N ALA A 437 26.09 19.76 -16.36
CA ALA A 437 26.71 18.68 -15.60
C ALA A 437 25.95 18.45 -14.27
N GLY A 438 25.85 17.20 -13.84
CA GLY A 438 25.17 16.81 -12.60
C GLY A 438 24.15 15.69 -12.79
N ASN A 439 23.40 15.42 -11.72
CA ASN A 439 22.33 14.44 -11.71
C ASN A 439 20.99 15.11 -12.03
N HIS A 440 20.27 14.52 -12.96
CA HIS A 440 18.98 14.99 -13.41
C HIS A 440 17.95 13.87 -13.29
N THR A 441 16.79 14.21 -12.76
CA THR A 441 15.60 13.35 -12.86
C THR A 441 14.68 13.98 -13.89
N HIS A 442 14.29 13.20 -14.89
CA HIS A 442 13.37 13.65 -15.93
C HIS A 442 12.14 12.76 -15.95
N THR A 443 10.97 13.36 -16.08
CA THR A 443 9.69 12.67 -16.11
C THR A 443 9.04 12.86 -17.47
N ILE A 444 8.65 11.76 -18.10
CA ILE A 444 7.94 11.75 -19.37
C ILE A 444 6.49 11.38 -19.08
N ALA A 445 5.57 12.27 -19.38
CA ALA A 445 4.13 12.00 -19.34
C ALA A 445 3.66 11.60 -20.73
N ILE A 446 3.32 10.32 -20.91
CA ILE A 446 2.89 9.76 -22.19
C ILE A 446 1.80 8.71 -22.00
N ASN A 447 0.67 8.92 -22.67
CA ASN A 447 -0.42 7.95 -22.67
C ASN A 447 -0.16 6.86 -23.72
N VAL A 448 0.41 5.74 -23.26
CA VAL A 448 0.63 4.53 -24.05
C VAL A 448 -0.09 3.36 -23.39
N ALA A 449 -0.45 2.36 -24.20
CA ALA A 449 -1.09 1.15 -23.69
C ALA A 449 -0.17 0.40 -22.72
N ASP A 450 -0.74 -0.51 -21.93
CA ASP A 450 0.06 -1.41 -21.11
C ASP A 450 0.90 -2.32 -22.01
N GLY A 451 2.20 -2.43 -21.71
CA GLY A 451 3.16 -3.08 -22.60
C GLY A 451 4.61 -2.78 -22.25
N SER A 452 5.51 -3.37 -23.02
CA SER A 452 6.95 -3.09 -22.95
C SER A 452 7.33 -2.06 -24.01
N TYR A 453 8.28 -1.20 -23.69
CA TYR A 453 8.78 -0.13 -24.55
C TYR A 453 10.30 -0.03 -24.41
N VAL A 454 10.96 0.52 -25.41
CA VAL A 454 12.41 0.79 -25.37
C VAL A 454 12.61 2.28 -25.16
N LEU A 455 13.20 2.69 -24.03
CA LEU A 455 13.73 4.05 -23.89
C LEU A 455 15.16 4.06 -24.38
N LYS A 456 15.47 4.99 -25.27
CA LYS A 456 16.84 5.32 -25.70
C LYS A 456 17.16 6.75 -25.29
N VAL A 457 18.32 6.93 -24.66
CA VAL A 457 18.87 8.22 -24.25
C VAL A 457 20.27 8.36 -24.84
N ASN A 458 20.47 9.35 -25.70
CA ASN A 458 21.78 9.67 -26.28
C ASN A 458 22.30 10.96 -25.64
N TYR A 459 23.57 10.98 -25.25
CA TYR A 459 24.24 12.13 -24.62
C TYR A 459 25.75 11.99 -24.75
N SER A 460 26.48 13.08 -24.99
CA SER A 460 27.97 13.11 -25.02
C SER A 460 28.61 11.95 -25.84
N ASN A 461 28.10 11.67 -27.04
CA ASN A 461 28.48 10.54 -27.92
C ASN A 461 28.25 9.13 -27.35
N LYS A 462 27.53 9.01 -26.23
CA LYS A 462 27.07 7.75 -25.64
C LYS A 462 25.60 7.55 -25.96
N SER A 463 25.21 6.29 -26.05
CA SER A 463 23.81 5.88 -26.18
C SER A 463 23.53 4.82 -25.13
N LYS A 464 22.46 5.01 -24.36
CA LYS A 464 21.93 4.00 -23.46
C LYS A 464 20.52 3.64 -23.86
N SER A 465 20.19 2.36 -23.79
CA SER A 465 18.82 1.87 -23.98
C SER A 465 18.44 0.96 -22.83
N THR A 466 17.18 0.96 -22.44
CA THR A 466 16.63 -0.05 -21.52
C THR A 466 15.13 -0.20 -21.73
N ILE A 467 14.58 -1.28 -21.16
CA ILE A 467 13.16 -1.60 -21.25
C ILE A 467 12.38 -0.82 -20.19
N VAL A 468 11.26 -0.23 -20.61
CA VAL A 468 10.28 0.40 -19.75
C VAL A 468 9.00 -0.42 -19.82
N ILE A 469 8.50 -0.85 -18.67
CA ILE A 469 7.21 -1.54 -18.60
C ILE A 469 6.14 -0.57 -18.16
N LYS A 470 5.13 -0.42 -19.00
CA LYS A 470 3.86 0.17 -18.61
C LYS A 470 2.92 -0.93 -18.17
N SER A 471 2.60 -0.96 -16.88
CA SER A 471 1.51 -1.77 -16.34
C SER A 471 0.91 -1.05 -15.14
N LYS A 472 -0.42 -0.85 -15.13
CA LYS A 472 -1.09 -0.28 -13.95
C LYS A 472 -1.27 -1.36 -12.88
N LEU A 473 -1.14 -1.00 -11.60
CA LEU A 473 -1.47 -1.86 -10.46
C LEU A 473 -2.97 -1.92 -10.20
#